data_AF-A0A2G7GM34-F1
#
_entry.id   AF-A0A2G7GM34-F1
#
_cell.length_a   1.000
_cell.length_b   1.000
_cell.length_c   1.000
_cell.angle_alpha   90.00
_cell.angle_beta   90.00
_cell.angle_gamma   90.00
#
_symmetry.space_group_name_H-M   'P 1'
#
loop_
_entity.id
_entity.type
_entity.pdbx_description
1 polymer ?
#
loop_
_entity_poly.entity_id
_entity_poly.type
_entity_poly.pdbx_seq_one_letter_code
_entity_poly.pdbx_strand_id
1 'polypeptide(L)'
;MTSQKTHKQLKIAVVGDIHDQWEAADGIALQQLGVDLVLFVGDFGNESVEVVRAIASLDIPKAAVFGNHDAWYTATDWGRKKCPYNREQEDWVQQQIDLFGENHVGYQKRDFPELGLSVVGSRPFSWGGTTWKNASFYKERFGVTNFAESTALMVAAAESAHHNNIIFLGHNGPFGLGDRAEDPCGKDWQPLGGDFGDPDLAAAIAQTRAAGKNIPLVTFGHMHHKLRHTQQMRKAITVTEGTVYLNAASVPRIVQIGSDRQRNFSLVDLQGAVVTQVSLVWINQNYKIASEQVLYQENNSLMQTV
;
A
#
# COMPACT_ATOMS: atom_id res chain seq x y z
N MET A 1 20.45 -34.55 8.16
CA MET A 1 20.40 -33.91 6.83
C MET A 1 19.02 -33.30 6.67
N THR A 2 18.84 -32.06 7.11
CA THR A 2 17.60 -31.32 6.92
C THR A 2 17.54 -30.88 5.47
N SER A 3 16.55 -31.40 4.72
CA SER A 3 16.21 -30.90 3.39
C SER A 3 15.95 -29.40 3.52
N GLN A 4 16.84 -28.57 2.97
CA GLN A 4 16.56 -27.16 2.73
C GLN A 4 15.38 -27.12 1.76
N LYS A 5 14.17 -26.89 2.29
CA LYS A 5 13.05 -26.49 1.44
C LYS A 5 13.45 -25.17 0.79
N THR A 6 13.78 -25.20 -0.49
CA THR A 6 13.94 -23.99 -1.30
C THR A 6 12.58 -23.32 -1.35
N HIS A 7 12.44 -22.19 -0.65
CA HIS A 7 11.21 -21.41 -0.71
C HIS A 7 11.06 -20.83 -2.13
N LYS A 8 9.88 -21.03 -2.75
CA LYS A 8 9.53 -20.38 -4.02
C LYS A 8 9.65 -18.86 -3.84
N GLN A 9 10.33 -18.21 -4.77
CA GLN A 9 10.35 -16.75 -4.84
C GLN A 9 8.99 -16.27 -5.36
N LEU A 10 8.35 -15.39 -4.61
CA LEU A 10 7.10 -14.73 -4.95
C LEU A 10 7.39 -13.35 -5.51
N LYS A 11 6.76 -13.00 -6.63
CA LYS A 11 6.83 -11.66 -7.20
C LYS A 11 5.54 -10.90 -6.89
N ILE A 12 5.66 -9.88 -6.05
CA ILE A 12 4.52 -9.05 -5.62
C ILE A 12 4.63 -7.69 -6.31
N ALA A 13 3.57 -7.24 -6.96
CA ALA A 13 3.46 -5.85 -7.40
C ALA A 13 2.74 -5.02 -6.34
N VAL A 14 3.32 -3.87 -5.99
CA VAL A 14 2.67 -2.84 -5.19
C VAL A 14 2.33 -1.65 -6.08
N VAL A 15 1.08 -1.22 -5.99
CA VAL A 15 0.49 -0.14 -6.79
C VAL A 15 -0.17 0.86 -5.86
N GLY A 16 0.23 2.13 -5.94
CA GLY A 16 -0.32 3.19 -5.09
C GLY A 16 -0.57 4.48 -5.82
N ASP A 17 -1.42 5.31 -5.21
CA ASP A 17 -1.62 6.71 -5.60
C ASP A 17 -1.99 6.78 -7.10
N ILE A 18 -3.01 6.01 -7.46
CA ILE A 18 -3.44 5.79 -8.84
C ILE A 18 -4.03 7.06 -9.44
N HIS A 19 -4.84 7.83 -8.68
CA HIS A 19 -5.38 9.13 -9.08
C HIS A 19 -5.99 9.13 -10.49
N ASP A 20 -6.90 8.19 -10.75
CA ASP A 20 -7.56 7.96 -12.05
C ASP A 20 -6.62 7.54 -13.20
N GLN A 21 -5.36 7.24 -12.92
CA GLN A 21 -4.37 6.76 -13.88
C GLN A 21 -4.28 5.22 -13.88
N TRP A 22 -5.38 4.58 -14.26
CA TRP A 22 -5.47 3.15 -14.46
C TRP A 22 -6.07 2.81 -15.82
N GLU A 23 -5.40 1.95 -16.59
CA GLU A 23 -5.83 1.52 -17.91
C GLU A 23 -5.89 -0.03 -17.97
N ALA A 24 -6.63 -0.58 -18.94
CA ALA A 24 -6.61 -2.02 -19.20
C ALA A 24 -5.18 -2.55 -19.46
N ALA A 25 -4.30 -1.70 -19.98
CA ALA A 25 -2.91 -1.98 -20.23
C ALA A 25 -2.07 -2.19 -18.95
N ASP A 26 -2.51 -1.70 -17.79
CA ASP A 26 -1.91 -2.01 -16.49
C ASP A 26 -2.13 -3.49 -16.12
N GLY A 27 -3.35 -4.00 -16.30
CA GLY A 27 -3.68 -5.40 -16.07
C GLY A 27 -2.87 -6.36 -16.94
N ILE A 28 -2.72 -6.03 -18.23
CA ILE A 28 -1.89 -6.81 -19.16
C ILE A 28 -0.41 -6.75 -18.74
N ALA A 29 0.09 -5.57 -18.33
CA ALA A 29 1.47 -5.43 -17.87
C ALA A 29 1.74 -6.31 -16.64
N LEU A 30 0.83 -6.34 -15.67
CA LEU A 30 0.95 -7.20 -14.48
C LEU A 30 1.01 -8.68 -14.84
N GLN A 31 0.16 -9.15 -15.77
CA GLN A 31 0.20 -10.52 -16.26
C GLN A 31 1.53 -10.85 -16.96
N GLN A 32 2.03 -9.95 -17.83
CA GLN A 32 3.30 -10.12 -18.54
C GLN A 32 4.51 -10.10 -17.62
N LEU A 33 4.43 -9.38 -16.49
CA LEU A 33 5.45 -9.39 -15.44
C LEU A 33 5.49 -10.70 -14.65
N GLY A 34 4.45 -11.52 -14.74
CA GLY A 34 4.33 -12.79 -14.02
C GLY A 34 4.27 -12.59 -12.52
N VAL A 35 3.49 -11.61 -12.07
CA VAL A 35 3.30 -11.33 -10.63
C VAL A 35 2.38 -12.39 -10.01
N ASP A 36 2.72 -12.87 -8.82
CA ASP A 36 1.92 -13.83 -8.06
C ASP A 36 0.82 -13.13 -7.22
N LEU A 37 1.02 -11.85 -6.86
CA LEU A 37 0.12 -11.06 -6.02
C LEU A 37 0.22 -9.56 -6.35
N VAL A 38 -0.90 -8.84 -6.28
CA VAL A 38 -0.94 -7.38 -6.41
C VAL A 38 -1.51 -6.73 -5.16
N LEU A 39 -0.80 -5.74 -4.63
CA LEU A 39 -1.17 -4.98 -3.45
C LEU A 39 -1.48 -3.53 -3.84
N PHE A 40 -2.72 -3.09 -3.60
CA PHE A 40 -3.17 -1.74 -3.90
C PHE A 40 -3.19 -0.90 -2.62
N VAL A 41 -2.36 0.14 -2.55
CA VAL A 41 -2.22 1.02 -1.37
C VAL A 41 -3.17 2.24 -1.42
N GLY A 42 -4.19 2.22 -2.27
CA GLY A 42 -5.25 3.23 -2.29
C GLY A 42 -4.96 4.49 -3.10
N ASP A 43 -5.80 5.50 -2.89
CA ASP A 43 -5.89 6.72 -3.72
C ASP A 43 -6.15 6.34 -5.19
N PHE A 44 -7.21 5.56 -5.40
CA PHE A 44 -7.73 5.17 -6.71
C PHE A 44 -8.17 6.40 -7.52
N GLY A 45 -8.75 7.38 -6.83
CA GLY A 45 -9.17 8.67 -7.33
C GLY A 45 -10.09 9.34 -6.31
N ASN A 46 -10.72 10.47 -6.65
CA ASN A 46 -11.71 11.06 -5.74
C ASN A 46 -13.02 10.25 -5.78
N GLU A 47 -13.11 9.22 -4.95
CA GLU A 47 -14.22 8.26 -4.91
C GLU A 47 -14.48 7.59 -6.29
N SER A 48 -13.41 7.14 -6.94
CA SER A 48 -13.42 6.69 -8.34
C SER A 48 -13.93 5.25 -8.50
N VAL A 49 -15.26 5.11 -8.56
CA VAL A 49 -15.95 3.80 -8.68
C VAL A 49 -15.48 3.00 -9.89
N GLU A 50 -15.27 3.64 -11.04
CA GLU A 50 -14.90 2.93 -12.28
C GLU A 50 -13.46 2.43 -12.28
N VAL A 51 -12.53 3.16 -11.65
CA VAL A 51 -11.16 2.67 -11.44
C VAL A 51 -11.19 1.44 -10.53
N VAL A 52 -11.93 1.51 -9.41
CA VAL A 52 -12.09 0.38 -8.49
C VAL A 52 -12.74 -0.82 -9.18
N ARG A 53 -13.76 -0.60 -10.02
CA ARG A 53 -14.38 -1.66 -10.84
C ARG A 53 -13.38 -2.33 -11.77
N ALA A 54 -12.56 -1.54 -12.47
CA ALA A 54 -11.54 -2.06 -13.36
C ALA A 54 -10.49 -2.90 -12.60
N ILE A 55 -10.04 -2.46 -11.43
CA ILE A 55 -9.07 -3.20 -10.60
C ILE A 55 -9.67 -4.46 -10.01
N ALA A 56 -10.91 -4.38 -9.51
CA ALA A 56 -11.63 -5.53 -8.95
C ALA A 56 -11.74 -6.66 -9.99
N SER A 57 -11.94 -6.31 -11.27
CA SER A 57 -12.07 -7.26 -12.38
C SER A 57 -10.79 -8.00 -12.79
N LEU A 58 -9.61 -7.64 -12.26
CA LEU A 58 -8.36 -8.31 -12.64
C LEU A 58 -8.36 -9.77 -12.19
N ASP A 59 -7.97 -10.68 -13.10
CA ASP A 59 -7.78 -12.10 -12.77
C ASP A 59 -6.35 -12.35 -12.26
N ILE A 60 -6.02 -11.69 -11.15
CA ILE A 60 -4.75 -11.84 -10.42
C ILE A 60 -5.08 -11.78 -8.92
N PRO A 61 -4.48 -12.64 -8.06
CA PRO A 61 -4.63 -12.53 -6.61
C PRO A 61 -4.29 -11.10 -6.15
N LYS A 62 -5.16 -10.52 -5.33
CA LYS A 62 -5.02 -9.11 -4.93
C LYS A 62 -5.53 -8.81 -3.53
N ALA A 63 -4.98 -7.75 -2.93
CA ALA A 63 -5.51 -7.11 -1.74
C ALA A 63 -5.40 -5.59 -1.90
N ALA A 64 -6.36 -4.86 -1.33
CA ALA A 64 -6.49 -3.43 -1.48
C ALA A 64 -6.88 -2.75 -0.17
N VAL A 65 -6.32 -1.57 0.07
CA VAL A 65 -6.77 -0.64 1.10
C VAL A 65 -7.12 0.69 0.42
N PHE A 66 -8.06 1.43 1.00
CA PHE A 66 -8.45 2.74 0.47
C PHE A 66 -7.57 3.84 1.04
N GLY A 67 -7.29 4.84 0.21
CA GLY A 67 -6.60 6.07 0.56
C GLY A 67 -7.54 7.24 0.85
N ASN A 68 -6.97 8.38 1.20
CA ASN A 68 -7.78 9.53 1.61
C ASN A 68 -8.63 10.10 0.47
N HIS A 69 -8.19 9.97 -0.78
CA HIS A 69 -8.95 10.43 -1.93
C HIS A 69 -10.17 9.54 -2.19
N ASP A 70 -10.14 8.27 -1.81
CA ASP A 70 -11.22 7.31 -2.05
C ASP A 70 -12.47 7.55 -1.21
N ALA A 71 -12.43 8.52 -0.28
CA ALA A 71 -13.58 9.07 0.44
C ALA A 71 -13.56 10.61 0.46
N TRP A 72 -12.97 11.24 -0.57
CA TRP A 72 -12.76 12.69 -0.60
C TRP A 72 -14.04 13.49 -0.39
N TYR A 73 -15.11 13.16 -1.12
CA TYR A 73 -16.39 13.86 -1.09
C TYR A 73 -17.23 13.51 0.15
N THR A 74 -16.97 12.36 0.77
CA THR A 74 -17.77 11.82 1.87
C THR A 74 -17.18 12.14 3.23
N ALA A 75 -15.87 11.94 3.42
CA ALA A 75 -15.22 12.03 4.72
C ALA A 75 -15.01 13.48 5.20
N THR A 76 -14.87 14.43 4.27
CA THR A 76 -14.41 15.79 4.58
C THR A 76 -15.46 16.88 4.29
N ASP A 77 -15.53 17.91 5.13
CA ASP A 77 -16.48 19.02 4.96
C ASP A 77 -16.33 19.76 3.63
N TRP A 78 -15.09 20.05 3.24
CA TRP A 78 -14.78 20.75 1.99
C TRP A 78 -15.03 19.89 0.73
N GLY A 79 -14.92 18.57 0.85
CA GLY A 79 -15.14 17.61 -0.23
C GLY A 79 -16.62 17.44 -0.46
N ARG A 80 -17.42 17.36 0.62
CA ARG A 80 -18.88 17.38 0.55
C ARG A 80 -19.43 18.55 -0.27
N LYS A 81 -18.82 19.74 -0.15
CA LYS A 81 -19.19 20.94 -0.93
C LYS A 81 -18.86 20.86 -2.43
N LYS A 82 -17.98 19.93 -2.81
CA LYS A 82 -17.52 19.69 -4.19
C LYS A 82 -18.01 18.34 -4.73
N CYS A 83 -18.93 17.68 -4.03
CA CYS A 83 -19.45 16.38 -4.39
C CYS A 83 -20.15 16.43 -5.76
N PRO A 84 -19.73 15.63 -6.75
CA PRO A 84 -20.28 15.68 -8.10
C PRO A 84 -21.56 14.85 -8.25
N TYR A 85 -21.97 14.12 -7.22
CA TYR A 85 -23.15 13.24 -7.22
C TYR A 85 -24.11 13.57 -6.08
N ASN A 86 -25.35 13.07 -6.19
CA ASN A 86 -26.35 13.24 -5.15
C ASN A 86 -26.17 12.17 -4.05
N ARG A 87 -25.69 12.59 -2.88
CA ARG A 87 -25.41 11.71 -1.72
C ARG A 87 -26.66 11.10 -1.08
N GLU A 88 -27.86 11.56 -1.43
CA GLU A 88 -29.12 10.92 -1.02
C GLU A 88 -29.50 9.74 -1.93
N GLN A 89 -28.90 9.65 -3.11
CA GLN A 89 -29.19 8.64 -4.13
C GLN A 89 -28.03 7.66 -4.33
N GLU A 90 -26.80 8.12 -4.13
CA GLU A 90 -25.58 7.36 -4.40
C GLU A 90 -24.61 7.44 -3.23
N ASP A 91 -23.90 6.34 -2.98
CA ASP A 91 -22.81 6.25 -2.02
C ASP A 91 -21.59 5.63 -2.69
N TRP A 92 -20.74 6.47 -3.30
CA TRP A 92 -19.56 6.00 -4.03
C TRP A 92 -18.52 5.36 -3.13
N VAL A 93 -18.45 5.72 -1.83
CA VAL A 93 -17.58 5.03 -0.87
C VAL A 93 -18.05 3.59 -0.66
N GLN A 94 -19.35 3.39 -0.41
CA GLN A 94 -19.89 2.04 -0.24
C GLN A 94 -19.78 1.21 -1.54
N GLN A 95 -20.08 1.81 -2.70
CA GLN A 95 -19.93 1.12 -3.97
C GLN A 95 -18.50 0.61 -4.22
N GLN A 96 -17.47 1.40 -3.89
CA GLN A 96 -16.08 0.96 -4.00
C GLN A 96 -15.77 -0.20 -3.05
N ILE A 97 -16.24 -0.12 -1.79
CA ILE A 97 -16.07 -1.19 -0.80
C ILE A 97 -16.74 -2.48 -1.30
N ASP A 98 -17.97 -2.40 -1.80
CA ASP A 98 -18.74 -3.53 -2.33
C ASP A 98 -18.06 -4.15 -3.55
N LEU A 99 -17.50 -3.33 -4.45
CA LEU A 99 -16.78 -3.79 -5.64
C LEU A 99 -15.52 -4.58 -5.30
N PHE A 100 -14.76 -4.15 -4.30
CA PHE A 100 -13.60 -4.94 -3.86
C PHE A 100 -14.01 -6.16 -3.05
N GLY A 101 -15.08 -6.09 -2.27
CA GLY A 101 -15.53 -7.18 -1.40
C GLY A 101 -14.39 -7.66 -0.50
N GLU A 102 -14.11 -8.97 -0.51
CA GLU A 102 -13.00 -9.58 0.23
C GLU A 102 -11.59 -9.14 -0.21
N ASN A 103 -11.44 -8.41 -1.33
CA ASN A 103 -10.15 -7.82 -1.69
C ASN A 103 -9.85 -6.58 -0.84
N HIS A 104 -10.86 -5.92 -0.27
CA HIS A 104 -10.66 -4.82 0.66
C HIS A 104 -10.23 -5.35 2.03
N VAL A 105 -9.01 -5.03 2.45
CA VAL A 105 -8.44 -5.54 3.71
C VAL A 105 -8.39 -4.50 4.84
N GLY A 106 -8.95 -3.29 4.66
CA GLY A 106 -8.93 -2.27 5.71
C GLY A 106 -9.59 -2.76 6.99
N TYR A 107 -8.84 -2.79 8.10
CA TYR A 107 -9.24 -3.43 9.37
C TYR A 107 -9.59 -4.93 9.29
N GLN A 108 -9.22 -5.58 8.20
CA GLN A 108 -9.47 -6.98 7.93
C GLN A 108 -8.17 -7.65 7.44
N LYS A 109 -8.31 -8.89 7.00
CA LYS A 109 -7.21 -9.66 6.39
C LYS A 109 -7.69 -10.40 5.16
N ARG A 110 -6.72 -10.79 4.34
CA ARG A 110 -6.89 -11.79 3.28
C ARG A 110 -5.76 -12.79 3.37
N ASP A 111 -6.11 -14.07 3.47
CA ASP A 111 -5.13 -15.15 3.44
C ASP A 111 -4.87 -15.61 2.02
N PHE A 112 -3.61 -15.92 1.73
CA PHE A 112 -3.19 -16.50 0.45
C PHE A 112 -2.48 -17.82 0.70
N PRO A 113 -3.21 -18.93 0.92
CA PRO A 113 -2.63 -20.23 1.27
C PRO A 113 -1.61 -20.75 0.26
N GLU A 114 -1.86 -20.54 -1.04
CA GLU A 114 -0.94 -20.94 -2.12
C GLU A 114 0.37 -20.14 -2.12
N LEU A 115 0.36 -18.93 -1.53
CA LEU A 115 1.52 -18.06 -1.37
C LEU A 115 2.14 -18.18 0.04
N GLY A 116 1.50 -18.88 0.96
CA GLY A 116 1.99 -19.07 2.33
C GLY A 116 2.06 -17.79 3.17
N LEU A 117 1.22 -16.80 2.88
CA LEU A 117 1.21 -15.50 3.55
C LEU A 117 -0.21 -14.98 3.78
N SER A 118 -0.34 -13.97 4.64
CA SER A 118 -1.59 -13.22 4.84
C SER A 118 -1.32 -11.72 4.72
N VAL A 119 -2.25 -10.99 4.13
CA VAL A 119 -2.22 -9.53 4.03
C VAL A 119 -3.22 -8.95 5.03
N VAL A 120 -2.76 -8.04 5.89
CA VAL A 120 -3.58 -7.34 6.88
C VAL A 120 -3.62 -5.87 6.49
N GLY A 121 -4.81 -5.30 6.36
CA GLY A 121 -4.95 -3.90 6.00
C GLY A 121 -4.89 -2.98 7.22
N SER A 122 -4.31 -1.80 7.03
CA SER A 122 -4.30 -0.75 8.03
C SER A 122 -5.65 -0.02 8.10
N ARG A 123 -5.70 1.11 8.82
CA ARG A 123 -6.81 2.05 8.79
C ARG A 123 -7.06 2.55 7.36
N PRO A 124 -8.20 2.19 6.73
CA PRO A 124 -8.54 2.66 5.39
C PRO A 124 -8.92 4.14 5.43
N PHE A 125 -8.76 4.85 4.31
CA PHE A 125 -9.08 6.27 4.16
C PHE A 125 -8.26 7.21 5.07
N SER A 126 -7.13 6.74 5.59
CA SER A 126 -6.27 7.52 6.47
C SER A 126 -5.69 8.75 5.76
N TRP A 127 -5.58 9.86 6.48
CA TRP A 127 -4.93 11.11 6.06
C TRP A 127 -3.56 11.32 6.73
N GLY A 128 -3.09 10.29 7.44
CA GLY A 128 -1.84 10.35 8.18
C GLY A 128 -1.83 11.29 9.38
N GLY A 129 -0.75 11.15 10.13
CA GLY A 129 -0.38 11.97 11.27
C GLY A 129 -1.06 11.59 12.58
N THR A 130 -0.63 12.28 13.64
CA THR A 130 -0.93 11.96 15.04
C THR A 130 -2.29 12.46 15.54
N THR A 131 -3.10 13.06 14.65
CA THR A 131 -4.43 13.57 15.00
C THR A 131 -5.50 12.66 14.43
N TRP A 132 -6.47 12.27 15.27
CA TRP A 132 -7.63 11.49 14.82
C TRP A 132 -8.58 12.38 14.00
N LYS A 133 -8.46 12.33 12.67
CA LYS A 133 -9.27 13.10 11.72
C LYS A 133 -10.52 12.32 11.30
N ASN A 134 -11.53 13.03 10.79
CA ASN A 134 -12.76 12.44 10.23
C ASN A 134 -13.49 11.50 11.21
N ALA A 135 -13.58 11.89 12.49
CA ALA A 135 -14.08 11.04 13.55
C ALA A 135 -15.51 10.51 13.30
N SER A 136 -16.42 11.33 12.77
CA SER A 136 -17.77 10.89 12.43
C SER A 136 -17.77 9.83 11.33
N PHE A 137 -16.96 10.03 10.29
CA PHE A 137 -16.80 9.06 9.19
C PHE A 137 -16.34 7.69 9.69
N TYR A 138 -15.28 7.64 10.52
CA TYR A 138 -14.80 6.37 11.05
C TYR A 138 -15.79 5.70 12.00
N LYS A 139 -16.48 6.48 12.83
CA LYS A 139 -17.54 5.96 13.71
C LYS A 139 -18.69 5.36 12.92
N GLU A 140 -19.15 6.06 11.87
CA GLU A 140 -20.29 5.63 11.04
C GLU A 140 -19.95 4.43 10.15
N ARG A 141 -18.76 4.41 9.52
CA ARG A 141 -18.38 3.37 8.56
C ARG A 141 -17.78 2.13 9.21
N PHE A 142 -17.03 2.30 10.28
CA PHE A 142 -16.22 1.24 10.87
C PHE A 142 -16.48 1.02 12.36
N GLY A 143 -17.28 1.87 13.01
CA GLY A 143 -17.49 1.80 14.46
C GLY A 143 -16.25 2.19 15.28
N VAL A 144 -15.25 2.83 14.66
CA VAL A 144 -13.96 3.18 15.29
C VAL A 144 -13.94 4.66 15.66
N THR A 145 -13.51 4.96 16.89
CA THR A 145 -13.54 6.32 17.44
C THR A 145 -12.17 6.89 17.80
N ASN A 146 -11.13 6.06 17.82
CA ASN A 146 -9.78 6.47 18.21
C ASN A 146 -8.68 5.51 17.70
N PHE A 147 -7.42 5.92 17.84
CA PHE A 147 -6.25 5.14 17.43
C PHE A 147 -6.13 3.80 18.14
N ALA A 148 -6.53 3.68 19.41
CA ALA A 148 -6.42 2.43 20.15
C ALA A 148 -7.39 1.38 19.62
N GLU A 149 -8.65 1.76 19.35
CA GLU A 149 -9.64 0.88 18.69
C GLU A 149 -9.18 0.49 17.28
N SER A 150 -8.65 1.45 16.52
CA SER A 150 -8.06 1.20 15.20
C SER A 150 -6.92 0.16 15.26
N THR A 151 -6.02 0.30 16.24
CA THR A 151 -4.94 -0.65 16.51
C THR A 151 -5.49 -2.03 16.84
N ALA A 152 -6.47 -2.10 17.73
CA ALA A 152 -7.06 -3.37 18.17
C ALA A 152 -7.65 -4.17 17.01
N LEU A 153 -8.32 -3.50 16.05
CA LEU A 153 -8.85 -4.16 14.85
C LEU A 153 -7.73 -4.72 13.96
N MET A 154 -6.67 -3.95 13.72
CA MET A 154 -5.51 -4.43 12.93
C MET A 154 -4.81 -5.62 13.60
N VAL A 155 -4.64 -5.58 14.92
CA VAL A 155 -4.04 -6.68 15.69
C VAL A 155 -4.93 -7.92 15.65
N ALA A 156 -6.24 -7.78 15.86
CA ALA A 156 -7.18 -8.90 15.77
C ALA A 156 -7.20 -9.55 14.36
N ALA A 157 -7.09 -8.73 13.31
CA ALA A 157 -6.94 -9.23 11.94
C ALA A 157 -5.63 -10.02 11.75
N ALA A 158 -4.52 -9.54 12.32
CA ALA A 158 -3.24 -10.24 12.27
C ALA A 158 -3.20 -11.53 13.11
N GLU A 159 -3.85 -11.54 14.28
CA GLU A 159 -3.98 -12.72 15.14
C GLU A 159 -4.83 -13.81 14.49
N SER A 160 -5.92 -13.43 13.83
CA SER A 160 -6.78 -14.36 13.10
C SER A 160 -6.20 -14.83 11.76
N ALA A 161 -5.09 -14.26 11.30
CA ALA A 161 -4.42 -14.66 10.06
C ALA A 161 -3.94 -16.12 10.10
N HIS A 162 -4.20 -16.84 9.00
CA HIS A 162 -3.86 -18.26 8.90
C HIS A 162 -2.35 -18.50 8.83
N HIS A 163 -1.60 -17.52 8.33
CA HIS A 163 -0.15 -17.60 8.19
C HIS A 163 0.57 -16.76 9.24
N ASN A 164 1.82 -17.13 9.51
CA ASN A 164 2.70 -16.34 10.38
C ASN A 164 3.46 -15.25 9.62
N ASN A 165 3.52 -15.33 8.29
CA ASN A 165 4.11 -14.29 7.45
C ASN A 165 3.01 -13.29 7.09
N ILE A 166 3.07 -12.12 7.72
CA ILE A 166 2.09 -11.05 7.60
C ILE A 166 2.67 -9.90 6.78
N ILE A 167 1.97 -9.50 5.72
CA ILE A 167 2.21 -8.25 5.03
C ILE A 167 1.21 -7.23 5.54
N PHE A 168 1.68 -6.08 6.05
CA PHE A 168 0.79 -4.96 6.33
C PHE A 168 0.62 -4.10 5.08
N LEU A 169 -0.64 -3.80 4.76
CA LEU A 169 -1.03 -2.98 3.62
C LEU A 169 -1.76 -1.73 4.12
N GLY A 170 -1.14 -0.56 3.99
CA GLY A 170 -1.76 0.71 4.37
C GLY A 170 -1.82 1.69 3.20
N HIS A 171 -2.65 2.72 3.31
CA HIS A 171 -2.48 3.88 2.43
C HIS A 171 -1.41 4.81 2.98
N ASN A 172 -1.51 5.14 4.27
CA ASN A 172 -0.44 5.81 5.00
C ASN A 172 0.53 4.80 5.60
N GLY A 173 1.81 5.17 5.64
CA GLY A 173 2.82 4.38 6.34
C GLY A 173 2.73 4.56 7.87
N PRO A 174 3.43 3.72 8.65
CA PRO A 174 3.43 3.82 10.10
C PRO A 174 4.19 5.05 10.59
N PHE A 175 3.75 5.59 11.73
CA PHE A 175 4.51 6.59 12.49
C PHE A 175 5.90 6.05 12.88
N GLY A 176 6.89 6.92 12.90
CA GLY A 176 8.31 6.63 13.14
C GLY A 176 9.18 6.65 11.88
N LEU A 177 8.60 6.95 10.71
CA LEU A 177 9.27 6.98 9.40
C LEU A 177 9.21 8.35 8.72
N GLY A 178 8.95 9.43 9.46
CA GLY A 178 8.72 10.76 8.88
C GLY A 178 9.40 11.92 9.59
N ASP A 179 10.54 11.70 10.27
CA ASP A 179 11.28 12.76 10.98
C ASP A 179 11.59 13.96 10.06
N ARG A 180 12.13 13.70 8.86
CA ARG A 180 12.45 14.71 7.84
C ARG A 180 11.45 14.69 6.70
N ALA A 181 11.32 15.81 5.98
CA ALA A 181 10.41 15.92 4.83
C ALA A 181 10.70 14.88 3.73
N GLU A 182 11.95 14.44 3.60
CA GLU A 182 12.44 13.47 2.62
C GLU A 182 12.22 12.01 3.03
N ASP A 183 11.87 11.75 4.29
CA ASP A 183 11.66 10.38 4.80
C ASP A 183 10.36 9.77 4.26
N PRO A 184 10.18 8.43 4.29
CA PRO A 184 9.02 7.79 3.66
C PRO A 184 7.65 8.32 4.08
N CYS A 185 7.49 8.76 5.34
CA CYS A 185 6.26 9.33 5.91
C CYS A 185 6.39 10.83 6.27
N GLY A 186 7.39 11.51 5.71
CA GLY A 186 7.78 12.86 6.10
C GLY A 186 6.96 13.97 5.47
N LYS A 187 6.38 14.87 6.27
CA LYS A 187 5.60 15.99 5.76
C LYS A 187 6.44 16.99 4.93
N ASP A 188 6.11 17.15 3.66
CA ASP A 188 6.85 17.98 2.69
C ASP A 188 6.11 19.26 2.26
N TRP A 189 5.09 19.66 3.04
CA TRP A 189 4.37 20.94 2.90
C TRP A 189 4.37 21.72 4.22
N GLN A 190 4.11 23.02 4.15
CA GLN A 190 4.21 23.91 5.31
C GLN A 190 3.19 23.60 6.43
N PRO A 191 3.58 23.71 7.71
CA PRO A 191 4.96 23.77 8.21
C PRO A 191 5.75 22.49 7.83
N LEU A 192 6.96 22.65 7.27
CA LEU A 192 7.80 21.55 6.80
C LEU A 192 8.29 20.64 7.93
N GLY A 193 8.43 19.35 7.62
CA GLY A 193 8.89 18.34 8.57
C GLY A 193 7.80 17.84 9.50
N GLY A 194 8.12 16.75 10.19
CA GLY A 194 7.20 16.07 11.09
C GLY A 194 6.59 14.82 10.48
N ASP A 195 6.40 13.84 11.36
CA ASP A 195 5.97 12.50 11.00
C ASP A 195 4.47 12.47 10.72
N PHE A 196 4.14 12.17 9.46
CA PHE A 196 2.77 12.02 8.97
C PHE A 196 2.34 10.56 8.87
N GLY A 197 3.11 9.63 9.42
CA GLY A 197 2.71 8.24 9.54
C GLY A 197 1.60 8.04 10.57
N ASP A 198 0.96 6.89 10.47
CA ASP A 198 -0.16 6.43 11.29
C ASP A 198 0.34 5.78 12.60
N PRO A 199 0.04 6.36 13.79
CA PRO A 199 0.46 5.80 15.08
C PRO A 199 -0.18 4.45 15.41
N ASP A 200 -1.42 4.26 14.97
CA ASP A 200 -2.17 3.01 15.12
C ASP A 200 -1.56 1.88 14.27
N LEU A 201 -1.11 2.17 13.05
CA LEU A 201 -0.39 1.18 12.25
C LEU A 201 0.97 0.82 12.87
N ALA A 202 1.72 1.82 13.37
CA ALA A 202 2.98 1.56 14.08
C ALA A 202 2.77 0.66 15.30
N ALA A 203 1.73 0.94 16.11
CA ALA A 203 1.37 0.13 17.26
C ALA A 203 0.93 -1.28 16.87
N ALA A 204 0.14 -1.44 15.80
CA ALA A 204 -0.32 -2.74 15.33
C ALA A 204 0.86 -3.62 14.85
N ILE A 205 1.82 -3.04 14.13
CA ILE A 205 3.04 -3.72 13.69
C ILE A 205 3.85 -4.20 14.90
N ALA A 206 4.05 -3.34 15.90
CA ALA A 206 4.80 -3.69 17.11
C ALA A 206 4.14 -4.83 17.90
N GLN A 207 2.82 -4.76 18.11
CA GLN A 207 2.06 -5.79 18.82
C GLN A 207 2.03 -7.12 18.05
N THR A 208 1.84 -7.07 16.73
CA THR A 208 1.86 -8.25 15.86
C THR A 208 3.22 -8.95 15.87
N ARG A 209 4.31 -8.17 15.84
CA ARG A 209 5.68 -8.69 15.98
C ARG A 209 5.90 -9.32 17.36
N ALA A 210 5.45 -8.66 18.43
CA ALA A 210 5.56 -9.18 19.80
C ALA A 210 4.77 -10.49 20.00
N ALA A 211 3.69 -10.69 19.24
CA ALA A 211 2.94 -11.95 19.19
C ALA A 211 3.63 -13.07 18.39
N GLY A 212 4.85 -12.84 17.88
CA GLY A 212 5.67 -13.84 17.19
C GLY A 212 5.35 -14.01 15.71
N LYS A 213 4.60 -13.10 15.10
CA LYS A 213 4.38 -13.08 13.65
C LYS A 213 5.60 -12.46 12.93
N ASN A 214 5.92 -12.99 11.75
CA ASN A 214 6.93 -12.44 10.87
C ASN A 214 6.32 -11.35 10.00
N ILE A 215 6.96 -10.19 9.91
CA ILE A 215 6.48 -9.06 9.10
C ILE A 215 7.56 -8.71 8.08
N PRO A 216 7.66 -9.43 6.95
CA PRO A 216 8.68 -9.15 5.93
C PRO A 216 8.49 -7.80 5.24
N LEU A 217 7.23 -7.40 5.04
CA LEU A 217 6.86 -6.23 4.26
C LEU A 217 5.74 -5.44 4.95
N VAL A 218 5.95 -4.13 5.05
CA VAL A 218 4.91 -3.14 5.31
C VAL A 218 4.91 -2.21 4.11
N THR A 219 3.80 -2.12 3.39
CA THR A 219 3.75 -1.29 2.18
C THR A 219 2.59 -0.31 2.19
N PHE A 220 2.84 0.87 1.65
CA PHE A 220 1.97 2.04 1.73
C PHE A 220 2.24 3.04 0.61
N GLY A 221 1.47 4.11 0.56
CA GLY A 221 1.56 5.21 -0.41
C GLY A 221 1.46 6.58 0.26
N HIS A 222 0.54 7.42 -0.22
CA HIS A 222 0.16 8.75 0.30
C HIS A 222 1.22 9.84 0.12
N MET A 223 2.40 9.61 0.68
CA MET A 223 3.51 10.56 0.65
C MET A 223 4.24 10.42 -0.69
N HIS A 224 3.74 11.13 -1.70
CA HIS A 224 4.25 11.07 -3.07
C HIS A 224 5.77 11.20 -3.14
N HIS A 225 6.39 10.44 -4.04
CA HIS A 225 7.85 10.39 -4.18
C HIS A 225 8.45 11.74 -4.55
N LYS A 226 7.81 12.50 -5.44
CA LYS A 226 8.31 13.82 -5.82
C LYS A 226 7.91 14.86 -4.77
N LEU A 227 8.89 15.41 -4.06
CA LEU A 227 8.67 16.37 -2.98
C LEU A 227 8.12 17.69 -3.50
N ARG A 228 7.06 18.20 -2.86
CA ARG A 228 6.39 19.45 -3.25
C ARG A 228 7.31 20.66 -3.14
N HIS A 229 8.13 20.71 -2.09
CA HIS A 229 8.94 21.88 -1.75
C HIS A 229 10.26 21.99 -2.54
N THR A 230 10.91 20.88 -2.90
CA THR A 230 12.21 20.85 -3.60
C THR A 230 12.18 20.21 -4.99
N GLN A 231 11.10 19.49 -5.34
CA GLN A 231 11.01 18.66 -6.54
C GLN A 231 11.99 17.48 -6.58
N GLN A 232 12.74 17.22 -5.50
CA GLN A 232 13.61 16.06 -5.35
C GLN A 232 12.80 14.79 -5.02
N MET A 233 13.46 13.64 -5.05
CA MET A 233 12.85 12.35 -4.74
C MET A 233 12.96 12.02 -3.24
N ARG A 234 11.82 11.67 -2.65
CA ARG A 234 11.65 11.10 -1.32
C ARG A 234 12.33 9.73 -1.24
N LYS A 235 12.82 9.38 -0.05
CA LYS A 235 13.24 8.01 0.26
C LYS A 235 12.02 7.09 0.23
N ALA A 236 12.00 6.16 -0.72
CA ALA A 236 10.88 5.22 -0.89
C ALA A 236 10.95 4.01 0.05
N ILE A 237 12.14 3.66 0.55
CA ILE A 237 12.35 2.46 1.37
C ILE A 237 13.12 2.74 2.65
N THR A 238 12.67 2.17 3.75
CA THR A 238 13.44 1.99 4.99
C THR A 238 13.40 0.53 5.42
N VAL A 239 14.47 0.02 6.03
CA VAL A 239 14.53 -1.33 6.59
C VAL A 239 14.86 -1.22 8.07
N THR A 240 14.06 -1.87 8.91
CA THR A 240 14.31 -1.94 10.36
C THR A 240 13.70 -3.21 10.92
N GLU A 241 14.37 -3.83 11.90
CA GLU A 241 13.94 -5.08 12.56
C GLU A 241 13.62 -6.22 11.58
N GLY A 242 14.34 -6.30 10.45
CA GLY A 242 14.11 -7.31 9.41
C GLY A 242 12.86 -7.07 8.53
N THR A 243 12.13 -5.97 8.75
CA THR A 243 10.97 -5.57 7.94
C THR A 243 11.38 -4.53 6.90
N VAL A 244 10.98 -4.74 5.64
CA VAL A 244 11.06 -3.73 4.58
C VAL A 244 9.81 -2.86 4.63
N TYR A 245 9.99 -1.54 4.71
CA TYR A 245 8.93 -0.54 4.63
C TYR A 245 9.01 0.13 3.27
N LEU A 246 8.00 -0.08 2.44
CA LEU A 246 7.95 0.41 1.06
C LEU A 246 6.83 1.43 0.86
N ASN A 247 7.20 2.67 0.55
CA ASN A 247 6.32 3.68 -0.02
C ASN A 247 6.28 3.54 -1.55
N ALA A 248 5.12 3.18 -2.11
CA ALA A 248 4.87 2.95 -3.53
C ALA A 248 4.19 4.14 -4.25
N ALA A 249 4.19 5.34 -3.66
CA ALA A 249 3.54 6.55 -4.20
C ALA A 249 4.32 7.25 -5.33
N SER A 250 4.67 6.51 -6.39
CA SER A 250 5.39 7.05 -7.55
C SER A 250 4.41 7.65 -8.57
N VAL A 251 4.20 8.96 -8.48
CA VAL A 251 3.25 9.68 -9.33
C VAL A 251 3.94 10.71 -10.25
N PRO A 252 3.42 10.94 -11.48
CA PRO A 252 2.30 10.22 -12.11
C PRO A 252 2.64 8.76 -12.43
N ARG A 253 1.63 7.90 -12.35
CA ARG A 253 1.72 6.46 -12.63
C ARG A 253 1.98 6.17 -14.10
N ILE A 254 1.33 6.94 -14.97
CA ILE A 254 1.39 6.81 -16.42
C ILE A 254 2.02 8.07 -17.01
N VAL A 255 3.03 7.89 -17.86
CA VAL A 255 3.75 8.97 -18.53
C VAL A 255 3.83 8.74 -20.03
N GLN A 256 3.85 9.84 -20.77
CA GLN A 256 4.10 9.86 -22.21
C GLN A 256 5.55 10.26 -22.46
N ILE A 257 6.36 9.39 -23.08
CA ILE A 257 7.75 9.64 -23.45
C ILE A 257 7.87 9.49 -24.98
N GLY A 258 7.85 10.60 -25.70
CA GLY A 258 7.74 10.58 -27.16
C GLY A 258 6.44 9.88 -27.58
N SER A 259 6.53 8.82 -28.39
CA SER A 259 5.39 7.98 -28.75
C SER A 259 5.10 6.85 -27.74
N ASP A 260 5.97 6.62 -26.76
CA ASP A 260 5.82 5.53 -25.80
C ASP A 260 4.96 5.96 -24.59
N ARG A 261 4.08 5.06 -24.14
CA ARG A 261 3.21 5.23 -22.98
C ARG A 261 3.64 4.28 -21.89
N GLN A 262 4.39 4.81 -20.92
CA GLN A 262 4.98 4.00 -19.85
C GLN A 262 4.15 4.07 -18.58
N ARG A 263 4.13 2.97 -17.82
CA ARG A 263 3.44 2.87 -16.53
C ARG A 263 4.31 2.20 -15.49
N ASN A 264 4.29 2.69 -14.26
CA ASN A 264 5.17 2.19 -13.21
C ASN A 264 4.53 1.18 -12.25
N PHE A 265 5.36 0.31 -11.70
CA PHE A 265 5.01 -0.63 -10.62
C PHE A 265 6.19 -0.74 -9.66
N SER A 266 5.93 -0.86 -8.35
CA SER A 266 6.95 -1.34 -7.43
C SER A 266 6.89 -2.87 -7.37
N LEU A 267 7.98 -3.55 -7.70
CA LEU A 267 8.10 -5.01 -7.61
C LEU A 267 8.85 -5.38 -6.35
N VAL A 268 8.31 -6.36 -5.62
CA VAL A 268 8.90 -6.93 -4.43
C VAL A 268 9.10 -8.42 -4.68
N ASP A 269 10.35 -8.86 -4.61
CA ASP A 269 10.68 -10.28 -4.58
C ASP A 269 10.72 -10.74 -3.12
N LEU A 270 9.90 -11.73 -2.79
CA LEU A 270 9.77 -12.30 -1.45
C LEU A 270 10.12 -13.79 -1.49
N GLN A 271 11.13 -14.19 -0.75
CA GLN A 271 11.50 -15.60 -0.57
C GLN A 271 11.25 -16.03 0.87
N GLY A 272 10.21 -16.84 1.08
CA GLY A 272 9.80 -17.25 2.42
C GLY A 272 9.32 -16.05 3.25
N ALA A 273 10.08 -15.67 4.28
CA ALA A 273 9.79 -14.54 5.16
C ALA A 273 10.78 -13.38 4.96
N VAL A 274 11.44 -13.31 3.81
CA VAL A 274 12.50 -12.35 3.53
C VAL A 274 12.25 -11.67 2.20
N VAL A 275 12.21 -10.34 2.19
CA VAL A 275 12.22 -9.57 0.95
C VAL A 275 13.65 -9.58 0.41
N THR A 276 13.86 -10.10 -0.79
CA THR A 276 15.19 -10.23 -1.39
C THR A 276 15.53 -9.05 -2.30
N GLN A 277 14.51 -8.41 -2.89
CA GLN A 277 14.68 -7.24 -3.75
C GLN A 277 13.41 -6.40 -3.75
N VAL A 278 13.59 -5.09 -3.87
CA VAL A 278 12.52 -4.17 -4.26
C VAL A 278 13.02 -3.28 -5.38
N SER A 279 12.23 -3.15 -6.44
CA SER A 279 12.52 -2.22 -7.54
C SER A 279 11.30 -1.42 -7.98
N LEU A 280 11.54 -0.22 -8.49
CA LEU A 280 10.55 0.55 -9.25
C LEU A 280 10.81 0.32 -10.73
N VAL A 281 9.86 -0.27 -11.44
CA VAL A 281 9.97 -0.53 -12.88
C VAL A 281 9.02 0.35 -13.67
N TRP A 282 9.45 0.78 -14.85
CA TRP A 282 8.59 1.40 -15.86
C TRP A 282 8.39 0.43 -17.01
N ILE A 283 7.13 0.15 -17.34
CA ILE A 283 6.73 -0.78 -18.40
C ILE A 283 6.27 0.03 -19.61
N ASN A 284 6.87 -0.22 -20.77
CA ASN A 284 6.49 0.44 -22.03
C ASN A 284 5.20 -0.09 -22.63
N GLN A 285 4.76 0.52 -23.73
CA GLN A 285 3.57 0.12 -24.48
C GLN A 285 3.60 -1.34 -25.00
N ASN A 286 4.79 -1.93 -25.12
CA ASN A 286 4.99 -3.32 -25.55
C ASN A 286 5.06 -4.30 -24.36
N TYR A 287 4.71 -3.84 -23.15
CA TYR A 287 4.72 -4.62 -21.91
C TYR A 287 6.12 -5.15 -21.54
N LYS A 288 7.17 -4.41 -21.89
CA LYS A 288 8.56 -4.69 -21.49
C LYS A 288 9.06 -3.64 -20.51
N ILE A 289 9.96 -4.05 -19.61
CA ILE A 289 10.66 -3.13 -18.70
C ILE A 289 11.51 -2.18 -19.53
N ALA A 290 11.15 -0.89 -19.53
CA ALA A 290 11.89 0.19 -20.16
C ALA A 290 12.99 0.73 -19.25
N SER A 291 12.72 0.77 -17.94
CA SER A 291 13.72 1.09 -16.93
C SER A 291 13.39 0.40 -15.61
N GLU A 292 14.42 0.14 -14.82
CA GLU A 292 14.33 -0.44 -13.48
C GLU A 292 15.26 0.33 -12.54
N GLN A 293 14.73 0.74 -11.40
CA GLN A 293 15.50 1.28 -10.29
C GLN A 293 15.40 0.31 -9.11
N VAL A 294 16.49 -0.37 -8.79
CA VAL A 294 16.58 -1.20 -7.57
C VAL A 294 16.64 -0.27 -6.36
N LEU A 295 15.60 -0.33 -5.52
CA LEU A 295 15.46 0.46 -4.30
C LEU A 295 16.04 -0.24 -3.08
N TYR A 296 16.02 -1.57 -3.10
CA TYR A 296 16.56 -2.43 -2.05
C TYR A 296 16.98 -3.78 -2.64
N GLN A 297 18.10 -4.31 -2.14
CA GLN A 297 18.56 -5.66 -2.40
C GLN A 297 19.01 -6.24 -1.06
N GLU A 298 18.58 -7.45 -0.74
CA GLU A 298 19.16 -8.19 0.37
C GLU A 298 20.61 -8.56 0.02
N ASN A 299 21.55 -8.10 0.85
CA ASN A 299 22.94 -8.52 0.74
C ASN A 299 23.06 -9.93 1.34
N ASN A 300 23.10 -10.96 0.49
CA ASN A 300 23.46 -12.32 0.88
C ASN A 300 24.90 -12.33 1.46
N SER A 301 25.05 -12.07 2.75
CA SER A 301 26.30 -12.35 3.46
C SER A 301 26.31 -13.82 3.89
N LEU A 302 26.39 -14.72 2.92
CA LEU A 302 26.67 -16.13 3.20
C LEU A 302 28.18 -16.39 3.06
N MET A 303 28.83 -16.55 4.21
CA MET A 303 30.08 -17.29 4.45
C MET A 303 31.37 -16.82 3.71
N GLN A 304 32.10 -15.88 4.34
CA GLN A 304 33.54 -16.11 4.51
C GLN A 304 33.74 -16.88 5.82
N THR A 305 33.60 -18.20 5.74
CA THR A 305 34.26 -19.09 6.70
C THR A 305 35.77 -18.97 6.49
N VAL A 306 36.47 -18.51 7.53
CA VAL A 306 37.88 -18.83 7.75
C VAL A 306 37.96 -20.22 8.34
#